data_AF-A0A937BHC1-F1
#
_entry.id   AF-A0A937BHC1-F1
#
_cell.length_a   1.000
_cell.length_b   1.000
_cell.length_c   1.000
_cell.angle_alpha   90.00
_cell.angle_beta   90.00
_cell.angle_gamma   90.00
#
_symmetry.space_group_name_H-M   'P 1'
#
loop_
_entity.id
_entity.type
_entity.pdbx_description
1 polymer ?
#
loop_
_entity_poly.entity_id
_entity_poly.type
_entity_poly.pdbx_seq_one_letter_code
_entity_poly.pdbx_strand_id
1 'polypeptide(L)'
;MRRVLAVVGVGGTALILWAGAASCGRANSASGDVVGATAPELFGPADLGPDSVDVTAYPRAQQENYQLFVAKCSVCHTLARPINSTIADAPTWTRYVSRMHVKTEARSGQPLLSSAEAKRVISFLVFDSKERKVKKAEAFQSLQAELVTRYERALKERDRLKSEGGRSQARESAPYVGDR
;
A
#
# COMPACT_ATOMS: atom_id res chain seq x y z
N MET A 1 41.63 43.67 -45.17
CA MET A 1 41.96 45.00 -44.62
C MET A 1 40.85 45.42 -43.66
N ARG A 2 41.22 45.83 -42.43
CA ARG A 2 40.58 46.83 -41.53
C ARG A 2 39.05 46.74 -41.31
N ARG A 3 38.46 46.69 -40.12
CA ARG A 3 38.88 47.11 -38.76
C ARG A 3 37.92 46.50 -37.72
N VAL A 4 38.48 46.32 -36.53
CA VAL A 4 37.87 46.08 -35.22
C VAL A 4 36.92 47.22 -34.83
N LEU A 5 35.84 46.92 -34.11
CA LEU A 5 35.33 47.75 -33.01
C LEU A 5 34.46 46.90 -32.06
N ALA A 6 35.06 46.55 -30.94
CA ALA A 6 34.39 46.05 -29.75
C ALA A 6 33.62 47.21 -29.09
N VAL A 7 32.40 46.96 -28.65
CA VAL A 7 31.69 47.81 -27.69
C VAL A 7 31.47 46.98 -26.43
N VAL A 8 32.21 47.35 -25.40
CA VAL A 8 32.04 46.94 -24.01
C VAL A 8 30.86 47.74 -23.46
N GLY A 9 29.77 47.04 -23.13
CA GLY A 9 28.63 47.60 -22.41
C GLY A 9 28.58 47.00 -21.00
N VAL A 10 29.18 47.71 -20.04
CA VAL A 10 28.98 47.51 -18.61
C VAL A 10 27.70 48.23 -18.22
N GLY A 11 26.83 47.58 -17.46
CA GLY A 11 25.85 48.30 -16.64
C GLY A 11 24.49 47.62 -16.55
N GLY A 12 24.11 47.26 -15.33
CA GLY A 12 22.71 47.04 -14.98
C GLY A 12 22.39 45.66 -14.45
N THR A 13 23.06 45.22 -13.39
CA THR A 13 22.51 44.19 -12.50
C THR A 13 21.29 44.78 -11.78
N ALA A 14 20.11 44.67 -12.40
CA ALA A 14 18.85 44.84 -11.70
C ALA A 14 18.61 43.59 -10.85
N LEU A 15 18.93 43.68 -9.56
CA LEU A 15 18.50 42.73 -8.53
C LEU A 15 16.98 42.83 -8.40
N ILE A 16 16.27 42.05 -9.22
CA ILE A 16 14.84 41.82 -9.03
C ILE A 16 14.74 40.80 -7.89
N LEU A 17 14.45 41.29 -6.69
CA LEU A 17 14.05 40.50 -5.54
C LEU A 17 12.69 39.86 -5.83
N TRP A 18 12.69 38.65 -6.38
CA TRP A 18 11.52 37.77 -6.35
C TRP A 18 11.35 37.27 -4.91
N ALA A 19 10.57 38.01 -4.13
CA ALA A 19 9.86 37.46 -2.98
C ALA A 19 8.71 36.58 -3.50
N GLY A 20 9.06 35.42 -4.05
CA GLY A 20 8.12 34.37 -4.43
C GLY A 20 7.98 33.39 -3.28
N ALA A 21 6.82 33.44 -2.63
CA ALA A 21 6.43 32.59 -1.51
C ALA A 21 6.89 31.15 -1.70
N ALA A 22 7.61 30.62 -0.70
CA ALA A 22 7.78 29.19 -0.53
C ALA A 22 6.38 28.59 -0.32
N SER A 23 5.70 28.24 -1.42
CA SER A 23 4.66 27.24 -1.39
C SER A 23 5.36 25.95 -1.01
N CYS A 24 5.39 25.64 0.28
CA CYS A 24 5.61 24.29 0.76
C CYS A 24 4.58 23.43 0.05
N GLY A 25 5.02 22.78 -1.03
CA GLY A 25 4.26 21.73 -1.69
C GLY A 25 3.91 20.74 -0.58
N ARG A 26 2.62 20.69 -0.26
CA ARG A 26 2.07 19.67 0.62
C ARG A 26 2.38 18.35 -0.05
N ALA A 27 3.44 17.69 0.40
CA ALA A 27 3.67 16.29 0.13
C ALA A 27 2.36 15.59 0.44
N ASN A 28 1.84 14.86 -0.54
CA ASN A 28 0.68 14.01 -0.37
C ASN A 28 1.14 12.80 0.46
N SER A 29 1.38 13.04 1.75
CA SER A 29 1.62 11.98 2.71
C SER A 29 0.32 11.20 2.80
N ALA A 30 0.36 9.95 2.39
CA ALA A 30 -0.61 8.94 2.78
C ALA A 30 -0.54 8.74 4.30
N SER A 31 -0.99 9.74 5.05
CA SER A 31 -1.18 9.72 6.49
C SER A 31 -2.63 9.29 6.74
N GLY A 32 -2.96 8.08 6.33
CA GLY A 32 -4.22 7.46 6.74
C GLY A 32 -4.01 6.88 8.13
N ASP A 33 -4.41 7.61 9.16
CA ASP A 33 -4.61 7.06 10.50
C ASP A 33 -5.72 5.99 10.44
N VAL A 34 -5.33 4.75 10.12
CA VAL A 34 -6.23 3.59 10.07
C VAL A 34 -6.46 3.04 11.47
N VAL A 35 -7.12 3.81 12.33
CA VAL A 35 -7.65 3.28 13.60
C VAL A 35 -8.98 3.95 13.94
N GLY A 36 -9.97 3.68 13.10
CA GLY A 36 -11.39 3.82 13.42
C GLY A 36 -12.04 2.43 13.48
N ALA A 37 -13.11 2.29 14.27
CA ALA A 37 -13.80 1.05 14.64
C ALA A 37 -14.42 0.21 13.48
N THR A 38 -14.05 0.49 12.23
CA THR A 38 -14.44 -0.23 11.01
C THR A 38 -13.24 -0.62 10.14
N ALA A 39 -12.00 -0.45 10.63
CA ALA A 39 -10.82 -0.90 9.90
C ALA A 39 -10.94 -2.40 9.59
N PRO A 40 -10.76 -2.83 8.32
CA PRO A 40 -10.76 -4.25 7.99
C PRO A 40 -9.76 -4.96 8.90
N GLU A 41 -10.16 -6.13 9.42
CA GLU A 41 -9.34 -6.92 10.33
C GLU A 41 -7.91 -7.00 9.77
N LEU A 42 -6.93 -6.42 10.46
CA LEU A 42 -5.55 -6.46 10.03
C LEU A 42 -5.05 -7.89 10.25
N PHE A 43 -4.85 -8.65 9.18
CA PHE A 43 -4.39 -10.03 9.29
C PHE A 43 -2.87 -10.11 9.47
N GLY A 44 -2.14 -9.06 9.07
CA GLY A 44 -0.71 -8.95 9.31
C GLY A 44 -0.10 -7.66 8.76
N PRO A 45 1.22 -7.46 8.94
CA PRO A 45 1.91 -6.23 8.56
C PRO A 45 1.72 -5.81 7.10
N ALA A 46 1.64 -6.78 6.18
CA ALA A 46 1.48 -6.53 4.74
C ALA A 46 0.20 -5.73 4.40
N ASP A 47 -0.84 -5.83 5.22
CA ASP A 47 -2.12 -5.13 5.00
C ASP A 47 -2.00 -3.60 5.19
N LEU A 48 -0.92 -3.13 5.84
CA LEU A 48 -0.65 -1.70 6.10
C LEU A 48 0.26 -1.02 5.07
N GLY A 49 0.70 -1.76 4.04
CA GLY A 49 1.54 -1.22 2.98
C GLY A 49 0.75 -0.66 1.80
N PRO A 50 1.45 -0.13 0.78
CA PRO A 50 0.81 0.33 -0.45
C PRO A 50 -0.02 -0.77 -1.10
N ASP A 51 -1.20 -0.42 -1.61
CA ASP A 51 -2.14 -1.33 -2.28
C ASP A 51 -2.06 -1.26 -3.81
N SER A 52 -1.09 -0.51 -4.34
CA SER A 52 -0.85 -0.35 -5.77
C SER A 52 0.65 -0.38 -6.07
N VAL A 53 0.96 -0.66 -7.33
CA VAL A 53 2.33 -0.65 -7.86
C VAL A 53 2.32 0.18 -9.15
N ASP A 54 3.30 1.06 -9.29
CA ASP A 54 3.55 1.71 -10.57
C ASP A 54 4.18 0.71 -11.55
N VAL A 55 3.41 0.33 -12.56
CA VAL A 55 3.80 -0.64 -13.60
C VAL A 55 4.10 0.02 -14.95
N THR A 56 4.14 1.36 -15.02
CA THR A 56 4.30 2.08 -16.31
C THR A 56 5.56 1.68 -17.07
N ALA A 57 6.63 1.30 -16.35
CA ALA A 57 7.89 0.82 -16.92
C ALA A 57 7.95 -0.70 -17.16
N TYR A 58 6.91 -1.46 -16.79
CA TYR A 58 6.90 -2.92 -16.97
C TYR A 58 6.61 -3.30 -18.42
N PRO A 59 6.99 -4.52 -18.88
CA PRO A 59 6.54 -5.01 -20.19
C PRO A 59 5.01 -4.99 -20.30
N ARG A 60 4.48 -4.67 -21.49
CA ARG A 60 3.03 -4.54 -21.74
C ARG A 60 2.21 -5.70 -21.18
N ALA A 61 2.67 -6.95 -21.39
CA ALA A 61 2.00 -8.13 -20.85
C ALA A 61 1.85 -8.09 -19.32
N GLN A 62 2.83 -7.56 -18.59
CA GLN A 62 2.76 -7.44 -17.14
C GLN A 62 1.89 -6.26 -16.69
N GLN A 63 1.80 -5.19 -17.47
CA GLN A 63 0.83 -4.12 -17.23
C GLN A 63 -0.61 -4.65 -17.34
N GLU A 64 -0.90 -5.43 -18.38
CA GLU A 64 -2.21 -6.06 -18.58
C GLU A 64 -2.53 -7.10 -17.49
N ASN A 65 -1.52 -7.89 -17.09
CA ASN A 65 -1.69 -8.84 -15.98
C ASN A 65 -1.90 -8.13 -14.63
N TYR A 66 -1.27 -6.96 -14.42
CA TYR A 66 -1.53 -6.13 -13.24
C TYR A 66 -2.97 -5.64 -13.20
N GLN A 67 -3.51 -5.15 -14.31
CA GLN A 67 -4.92 -4.73 -14.39
C GLN A 67 -5.88 -5.88 -14.05
N LEU A 68 -5.62 -7.07 -14.58
CA LEU A 68 -6.38 -8.27 -14.24
C LEU A 68 -6.28 -8.60 -12.74
N PHE A 69 -5.08 -8.52 -12.17
CA PHE A 69 -4.85 -8.73 -10.75
C PHE A 69 -5.62 -7.72 -9.89
N VAL A 70 -5.58 -6.43 -10.23
CA VAL A 70 -6.34 -5.38 -9.52
C VAL A 70 -7.84 -5.67 -9.58
N ALA A 71 -8.37 -6.02 -10.75
CA ALA A 71 -9.79 -6.27 -10.95
C ALA A 71 -10.30 -7.51 -10.19
N LYS A 72 -9.47 -8.56 -10.07
CA LYS A 72 -9.90 -9.85 -9.50
C LYS A 72 -9.54 -10.00 -8.02
N CYS A 73 -8.41 -9.47 -7.58
CA CYS A 73 -7.89 -9.74 -6.24
C CYS A 73 -8.28 -8.67 -5.20
N SER A 74 -8.84 -7.53 -5.62
CA SER A 74 -9.35 -6.48 -4.71
C SER A 74 -10.76 -6.77 -4.17
N VAL A 75 -11.44 -7.79 -4.69
CA VAL A 75 -12.85 -8.09 -4.39
C VAL A 75 -13.09 -8.50 -2.93
N CYS A 76 -12.11 -9.13 -2.28
CA CYS A 76 -12.28 -9.73 -0.96
C CYS A 76 -11.47 -9.06 0.14
N HIS A 77 -10.36 -8.40 -0.20
CA HIS A 77 -9.47 -7.73 0.74
C HIS A 77 -8.56 -6.74 -0.02
N THR A 78 -7.82 -5.91 0.72
CA THR A 78 -6.83 -5.00 0.12
C THR A 78 -5.79 -5.76 -0.71
N LEU A 79 -5.36 -5.13 -1.81
CA LEU A 79 -4.25 -5.59 -2.64
C LEU A 79 -2.89 -5.44 -1.96
N ALA A 80 -2.80 -4.66 -0.88
CA ALA A 80 -1.60 -4.51 -0.08
C ALA A 80 -1.07 -5.88 0.39
N ARG A 81 -1.97 -6.82 0.72
CA ARG A 81 -1.61 -8.15 1.21
C ARG A 81 -0.70 -8.93 0.26
N PRO A 82 -1.09 -9.20 -1.00
CA PRO A 82 -0.19 -9.83 -1.96
C PRO A 82 1.00 -8.93 -2.33
N ILE A 83 0.79 -7.63 -2.56
CA ILE A 83 1.84 -6.70 -3.01
C ILE A 83 3.01 -6.63 -2.00
N ASN A 84 2.71 -6.63 -0.71
CA ASN A 84 3.69 -6.48 0.37
C ASN A 84 4.08 -7.79 1.05
N SER A 85 3.55 -8.93 0.62
CA SER A 85 3.98 -10.24 1.12
C SER A 85 5.45 -10.50 0.83
N THR A 86 6.09 -11.33 1.66
CA THR A 86 7.48 -11.80 1.45
C THR A 86 7.61 -12.88 0.36
N ILE A 87 6.50 -13.27 -0.27
CA ILE A 87 6.49 -14.30 -1.32
C ILE A 87 7.18 -13.77 -2.59
N ALA A 88 8.11 -14.56 -3.13
CA ALA A 88 8.85 -14.20 -4.34
C ALA A 88 8.87 -15.28 -5.43
N ASP A 89 8.62 -16.55 -5.09
CA ASP A 89 8.73 -17.68 -6.00
C ASP A 89 7.37 -18.13 -6.57
N ALA A 90 7.40 -18.71 -7.76
CA ALA A 90 6.21 -19.15 -8.48
C ALA A 90 5.44 -20.29 -7.77
N PRO A 91 6.09 -21.33 -7.20
CA PRO A 91 5.37 -22.37 -6.45
C PRO A 91 4.58 -21.83 -5.26
N THR A 92 5.18 -20.96 -4.45
CA THR A 92 4.50 -20.35 -3.30
C THR A 92 3.38 -19.43 -3.74
N TRP A 93 3.59 -18.63 -4.79
CA TRP A 93 2.54 -17.81 -5.38
C TRP A 93 1.36 -18.62 -5.90
N THR A 94 1.65 -19.72 -6.59
CA THR A 94 0.61 -20.63 -7.11
C THR A 94 -0.23 -21.18 -5.98
N ARG A 95 0.39 -21.71 -4.92
CA ARG A 95 -0.33 -22.20 -3.73
C ARG A 95 -1.15 -21.08 -3.07
N TYR A 96 -0.60 -19.88 -2.99
CA TYR A 96 -1.28 -18.73 -2.39
C TYR A 96 -2.55 -18.34 -3.15
N VAL A 97 -2.44 -18.14 -4.47
CA VAL A 97 -3.56 -17.75 -5.34
C VAL A 97 -4.64 -18.85 -5.36
N SER A 98 -4.25 -20.13 -5.44
CA SER A 98 -5.21 -21.24 -5.40
C SER A 98 -6.05 -21.28 -4.13
N ARG A 99 -5.49 -20.93 -2.96
CA ARG A 99 -6.29 -20.86 -1.72
C ARG A 99 -7.37 -19.77 -1.76
N MET A 100 -7.10 -18.64 -2.42
CA MET A 100 -8.09 -17.57 -2.54
C MET A 100 -9.22 -17.96 -3.49
N HIS A 101 -8.87 -18.70 -4.55
CA HIS A 101 -9.82 -19.27 -5.47
C HIS A 101 -10.80 -20.23 -4.78
N VAL A 102 -10.27 -21.25 -4.07
CA VAL A 102 -11.08 -22.24 -3.34
C VAL A 102 -12.01 -21.57 -2.32
N LYS A 103 -11.51 -20.58 -1.56
CA LYS A 103 -12.34 -19.84 -0.60
C LYS A 103 -13.48 -19.08 -1.27
N THR A 104 -13.21 -18.48 -2.42
CA THR A 104 -14.23 -17.71 -3.16
C THR A 104 -15.27 -18.61 -3.79
N GLU A 105 -14.84 -19.72 -4.40
CA GLU A 105 -15.74 -20.71 -4.98
C GLU A 105 -16.63 -21.35 -3.92
N ALA A 106 -16.07 -21.73 -2.77
CA ALA A 106 -16.87 -22.25 -1.65
C ALA A 106 -17.93 -21.24 -1.15
N ARG A 107 -17.67 -19.93 -1.26
CA ARG A 107 -18.61 -18.88 -0.83
C ARG A 107 -19.65 -18.51 -1.90
N SER A 108 -19.24 -18.48 -3.17
CA SER A 108 -20.04 -17.91 -4.27
C SER A 108 -20.58 -18.97 -5.25
N GLY A 109 -20.11 -20.20 -5.15
CA GLY A 109 -20.38 -21.26 -6.12
C GLY A 109 -19.69 -21.05 -7.46
N GLN A 110 -18.81 -20.04 -7.60
CA GLN A 110 -18.11 -19.72 -8.83
C GLN A 110 -16.61 -19.47 -8.61
N PRO A 111 -15.75 -19.91 -9.55
CA PRO A 111 -14.32 -19.63 -9.52
C PRO A 111 -14.04 -18.12 -9.61
N LEU A 112 -13.14 -17.60 -8.76
CA LEU A 112 -12.69 -16.19 -8.86
C LEU A 112 -11.92 -15.91 -10.17
N LEU A 113 -11.15 -16.90 -10.63
CA LEU A 113 -10.20 -16.83 -11.74
C LEU A 113 -10.29 -18.10 -12.56
N SER A 114 -10.46 -18.02 -13.88
CA SER A 114 -10.17 -19.16 -14.76
C SER A 114 -8.71 -19.60 -14.64
N SER A 115 -8.38 -20.82 -15.09
CA SER A 115 -6.99 -21.31 -15.10
C SER A 115 -6.04 -20.39 -15.88
N ALA A 116 -6.53 -19.80 -16.99
CA ALA A 116 -5.74 -18.86 -17.78
C ALA A 116 -5.53 -17.52 -17.04
N GLU A 117 -6.56 -16.98 -16.40
CA GLU A 117 -6.42 -15.76 -15.58
C GLU A 117 -5.50 -15.99 -14.38
N ALA A 118 -5.58 -17.15 -13.72
CA ALA A 118 -4.70 -17.50 -12.60
C ALA A 118 -3.23 -17.50 -13.03
N LYS A 119 -2.89 -18.10 -14.18
CA LYS A 119 -1.52 -18.09 -14.73
C LYS A 119 -1.02 -16.66 -14.98
N ARG A 120 -1.88 -15.79 -15.50
CA ARG A 120 -1.55 -14.37 -15.76
C ARG A 120 -1.30 -13.60 -14.45
N VAL A 121 -2.17 -13.76 -13.47
CA VAL A 121 -2.00 -13.16 -12.13
C VAL A 121 -0.71 -13.65 -11.47
N ILE A 122 -0.44 -14.95 -11.50
CA ILE A 122 0.80 -15.53 -10.96
C ILE A 122 2.02 -14.99 -11.71
N SER A 123 1.94 -14.84 -13.04
CA SER A 123 3.02 -14.27 -13.84
C SER A 123 3.38 -12.85 -13.39
N PHE A 124 2.38 -11.99 -13.18
CA PHE A 124 2.58 -10.64 -12.64
C PHE A 124 3.20 -10.68 -11.25
N LEU A 125 2.65 -11.45 -10.31
CA LEU A 125 3.13 -11.51 -8.93
C LEU A 125 4.60 -11.98 -8.85
N VAL A 126 4.98 -12.95 -9.68
CA VAL A 126 6.38 -13.41 -9.76
C VAL A 126 7.28 -12.34 -10.36
N PHE A 127 6.85 -11.67 -11.42
CA PHE A 127 7.62 -10.61 -12.06
C PHE A 127 7.84 -9.42 -11.11
N ASP A 128 6.76 -8.90 -10.53
CA ASP A 128 6.78 -7.81 -9.56
C ASP A 128 7.63 -8.15 -8.33
N SER A 129 7.51 -9.38 -7.81
CA SER A 129 8.37 -9.84 -6.71
C SER A 129 9.86 -9.79 -7.08
N LYS A 130 10.22 -10.19 -8.31
CA LYS A 130 11.63 -10.10 -8.75
C LYS A 130 12.10 -8.65 -8.86
N GLU A 131 11.29 -7.78 -9.44
CA GLU A 131 11.67 -6.37 -9.65
C GLU A 131 11.75 -5.57 -8.34
N ARG A 132 10.77 -5.73 -7.43
CA ARG A 132 10.71 -4.92 -6.20
C ARG A 132 11.31 -5.59 -4.98
N LYS A 133 11.18 -6.91 -4.84
CA LYS A 133 11.55 -7.62 -3.60
C LYS A 133 12.94 -8.24 -3.68
N VAL A 134 13.34 -8.70 -4.88
CA VAL A 134 14.65 -9.33 -5.08
C VAL A 134 15.69 -8.31 -5.56
N LYS A 135 15.46 -7.61 -6.68
CA LYS A 135 16.43 -6.64 -7.20
C LYS A 135 16.63 -5.42 -6.29
N LYS A 136 15.60 -5.05 -5.53
CA LYS A 136 15.61 -3.93 -4.57
C LYS A 136 15.46 -4.43 -3.13
N ALA A 137 16.18 -5.50 -2.79
CA ALA A 137 16.03 -6.22 -1.53
C ALA A 137 16.14 -5.31 -0.28
N GLU A 138 17.13 -4.42 -0.23
CA GLU A 138 17.33 -3.51 0.90
C GLU A 138 16.12 -2.59 1.11
N ALA A 139 15.65 -1.94 0.04
CA ALA A 139 14.47 -1.08 0.10
C ALA A 139 13.21 -1.86 0.52
N PHE A 140 13.06 -3.10 0.03
CA PHE A 140 11.95 -3.96 0.43
C PHE A 140 12.06 -4.37 1.91
N GLN A 141 13.25 -4.71 2.40
CA GLN A 141 13.48 -5.04 3.82
C GLN A 141 13.19 -3.85 4.73
N SER A 142 13.60 -2.64 4.36
CA SER A 142 13.26 -1.42 5.10
C SER A 142 11.74 -1.20 5.15
N LEU A 143 11.04 -1.39 4.03
CA LEU A 143 9.58 -1.35 4.02
C LEU A 143 8.98 -2.41 4.95
N GLN A 144 9.46 -3.66 4.92
CA GLN A 144 8.95 -4.71 5.81
C GLN A 144 9.14 -4.36 7.29
N ALA A 145 10.31 -3.84 7.67
CA ALA A 145 10.57 -3.40 9.03
C ALA A 145 9.59 -2.29 9.46
N GLU A 146 9.36 -1.31 8.59
CA GLU A 146 8.39 -0.26 8.84
C GLU A 146 6.96 -0.80 9.01
N LEU A 147 6.53 -1.73 8.15
CA LEU A 147 5.21 -2.34 8.23
C LEU A 147 5.01 -3.12 9.53
N VAL A 148 6.04 -3.82 10.00
CA VAL A 148 6.01 -4.52 11.30
C VAL A 148 5.84 -3.52 12.43
N THR A 149 6.64 -2.45 12.47
CA THR A 149 6.51 -1.41 13.50
C THR A 149 5.13 -0.76 13.48
N ARG A 150 4.59 -0.45 12.30
CA ARG A 150 3.24 0.11 12.14
C ARG A 150 2.17 -0.86 12.66
N TYR A 151 2.31 -2.15 12.37
CA TYR A 151 1.38 -3.19 12.81
C TYR A 151 1.39 -3.38 14.33
N GLU A 152 2.57 -3.45 14.95
CA GLU A 152 2.70 -3.54 16.41
C GLU A 152 2.05 -2.34 17.11
N ARG A 153 2.24 -1.13 16.57
CA ARG A 153 1.57 0.07 17.07
C ARG A 153 0.05 -0.03 16.94
N ALA A 154 -0.46 -0.52 15.82
CA ALA A 154 -1.90 -0.72 15.60
C ALA A 154 -2.48 -1.76 16.57
N LEU A 155 -1.76 -2.86 16.84
CA LEU A 155 -2.17 -3.86 17.84
C LEU A 155 -2.23 -3.27 19.24
N LYS A 156 -1.20 -2.52 19.65
CA LYS A 156 -1.15 -1.85 20.96
C LYS A 156 -2.31 -0.88 21.12
N GLU A 157 -2.62 -0.11 20.09
CA GLU A 157 -3.72 0.85 20.12
C GLU A 157 -5.07 0.15 20.20
N ARG A 158 -5.29 -0.90 19.41
CA ARG A 158 -6.49 -1.74 19.51
C ARG A 158 -6.67 -2.29 20.92
N ASP A 159 -5.60 -2.78 21.54
CA ASP A 159 -5.66 -3.36 22.89
C ASP A 159 -5.92 -2.28 23.95
N ARG A 160 -5.34 -1.08 23.79
CA ARG A 160 -5.67 0.11 24.61
C ARG A 160 -7.17 0.42 24.53
N LEU A 161 -7.71 0.57 23.33
CA LEU A 161 -9.13 0.88 23.10
C LEU A 161 -10.06 -0.20 23.66
N LYS A 162 -9.70 -1.48 23.51
CA LYS A 162 -10.45 -2.58 24.13
C LYS A 162 -10.45 -2.50 25.65
N SER A 163 -9.30 -2.16 26.26
CA SER A 163 -9.19 -2.02 27.71
C SER A 163 -9.97 -0.82 28.25
N GLU A 164 -9.99 0.30 27.51
CA GLU A 164 -10.76 1.50 27.88
C GLU A 164 -12.26 1.29 27.66
N GLY A 165 -12.65 0.70 26.52
CA GLY A 165 -14.03 0.31 26.23
C GLY A 165 -14.58 -0.68 27.26
N GLY A 166 -13.81 -1.71 27.61
CA GLY A 166 -14.16 -2.64 28.68
C GLY A 166 -14.27 -1.98 30.06
N ARG A 167 -13.39 -1.01 30.38
CA ARG A 167 -13.50 -0.20 31.61
C ARG A 167 -14.73 0.69 31.61
N SER A 168 -15.11 1.28 30.47
CA SER A 168 -16.31 2.12 30.36
C SER A 168 -17.59 1.30 30.53
N GLN A 169 -17.68 0.12 29.89
CA GLN A 169 -18.81 -0.80 30.03
C GLN A 169 -18.93 -1.39 31.45
N ALA A 170 -17.80 -1.66 32.12
CA ALA A 170 -17.81 -2.11 33.52
C ALA A 170 -18.24 -1.01 34.51
N ARG A 171 -18.13 0.27 34.13
CA ARG A 171 -18.57 1.42 34.94
C ARG A 171 -20.03 1.80 34.67
N GLU A 172 -20.60 1.33 33.57
CA GLU A 172 -21.99 1.53 33.16
C GLU A 172 -22.84 0.29 33.46
N SER A 173 -22.83 -0.19 34.71
CA SER A 173 -23.93 -1.01 35.21
C SER A 173 -24.97 -0.07 35.80
N ALA A 174 -26.12 0.04 35.13
CA ALA A 174 -27.23 0.87 35.59
C ALA A 174 -27.59 0.55 37.06
N PRO A 175 -27.94 1.56 37.88
CA PRO A 175 -28.35 1.31 39.26
C PRO A 175 -29.54 0.34 39.26
N TYR A 176 -29.42 -0.73 40.04
CA TYR A 176 -30.50 -1.69 40.25
C TYR A 176 -31.74 -0.96 40.78
N VAL A 177 -32.78 -0.82 39.94
CA VAL A 177 -34.09 -0.30 40.34
C VAL A 177 -34.97 -1.52 40.62
N GLY A 178 -34.75 -2.16 41.77
CA GLY A 178 -35.60 -3.27 42.20
C GLY A 178 -37.04 -2.80 42.42
N ASP A 179 -37.98 -3.53 41.84
CA ASP A 179 -39.42 -3.29 41.96
C ASP A 179 -39.85 -3.32 43.45
N ARG A 180 -40.61 -2.31 43.88
CA ARG A 180 -41.23 -2.22 45.21
C ARG A 180 -42.64 -2.80 45.20
#